data_AF-A0A126P680-F1
#
_entry.id   AF-A0A126P680-F1
#
_cell.length_a   1.000
_cell.length_b   1.000
_cell.length_c   1.000
_cell.angle_alpha   90.00
_cell.angle_beta   90.00
_cell.angle_gamma   90.00
#
_symmetry.space_group_name_H-M   'P 1'
#
loop_
_entity.id
_entity.type
_entity.pdbx_description
1 polymer ?
#
loop_
_entity_poly.entity_id
_entity_poly.type
_entity_poly.pdbx_seq_one_letter_code
_entity_poly.pdbx_strand_id
1 'polypeptide(L)'
;MLILHVLSAEFFAGSAAYAVALAEAHRAQGHAVWLVSDSDQLPTGAPQVKTAISNRRYGQRLRNARLIRQLVRTEQIDVVHAHSRAASWVSYAALRGLKVPLVSTVHGRQHLHTSTSLFDIYGDKVIAICANLRTHLIEEVQMEARKIVALPNGVRFGAAAEAGAPGPARVAFIGRFNGGKGERAAALLQQVFPPLLAEFPALRLALIGGELAQLPAAGKGALAQLQAQFGERVEVVGFTDDVAGWLARTTLTIGAGRVAIEALGAGHAVLALGEASYAGLVTEANFADAAASNFGDISPRVASSEVDFGALLADARAFLARPQPVPGALQARVRAHYDLARVAAEVLAVYQSARMQKAVPDFLPVLMYHKIPDAPPATKHQTFVTKDHFANHLAFFKSLRFTPITFADYLQFARGERPLAEFPRRPLVLTFDDGYLDNYTNLLPLMQQYGYRGVLYLLGDFDVRYNQWDLAADPTEPRADLMDEAQKRAFVAAGWEIGAHTLSHPHLTALPLPAATAEIQRSKASLETVLHTEIVSFAYPYGDLNDDLKAAVHAAGFAFGVATDTGGLHLEDDRLQVFRINVFSHETTASLFKKTASWYRKYYRRKRGK
;
A
#
# COMPACT_ATOMS: atom_id res chain seq x y z
N MET A 1 12.98 -10.52 8.14
CA MET A 1 12.91 -9.21 8.84
C MET A 1 12.51 -9.42 10.29
N LEU A 2 13.02 -8.59 11.19
CA LEU A 2 12.69 -8.50 12.62
C LEU A 2 11.74 -7.32 12.87
N ILE A 3 10.48 -7.60 13.22
CA ILE A 3 9.39 -6.61 13.29
C ILE A 3 8.98 -6.42 14.75
N LEU A 4 8.88 -5.18 15.23
CA LEU A 4 8.36 -4.86 16.55
C LEU A 4 7.01 -4.16 16.46
N HIS A 5 5.94 -4.81 16.91
CA HIS A 5 4.63 -4.18 17.07
C HIS A 5 4.51 -3.48 18.43
N VAL A 6 4.01 -2.25 18.45
CA VAL A 6 3.74 -1.50 19.69
C VAL A 6 2.26 -1.15 19.74
N LEU A 7 1.55 -1.63 20.76
CA LEU A 7 0.09 -1.53 20.90
C LEU A 7 -0.26 -0.81 22.21
N SER A 8 -1.35 -0.05 22.21
CA SER A 8 -1.92 0.56 23.43
C SER A 8 -3.24 -0.11 23.82
N ALA A 9 -3.21 -1.41 24.11
CA ALA A 9 -4.42 -2.21 24.33
C ALA A 9 -4.34 -3.02 25.63
N GLU A 10 -5.30 -2.77 26.51
CA GLU A 10 -5.51 -3.52 27.76
C GLU A 10 -6.37 -4.79 27.54
N PHE A 11 -7.11 -4.87 26.41
CA PHE A 11 -7.96 -6.02 26.07
C PHE A 11 -7.86 -6.40 24.58
N PHE A 12 -8.08 -7.67 24.25
CA PHE A 12 -8.06 -8.20 22.89
C PHE A 12 -9.33 -7.85 22.11
N ALA A 13 -9.38 -6.67 21.50
CA ALA A 13 -10.47 -6.28 20.60
C ALA A 13 -10.04 -5.17 19.61
N GLY A 14 -10.80 -5.01 18.53
CA GLY A 14 -10.62 -3.92 17.56
C GLY A 14 -9.24 -3.92 16.89
N SER A 15 -8.53 -2.79 16.96
CA SER A 15 -7.21 -2.61 16.35
C SER A 15 -6.14 -3.59 16.88
N ALA A 16 -6.21 -3.97 18.16
CA ALA A 16 -5.27 -4.93 18.73
C ALA A 16 -5.40 -6.32 18.10
N ALA A 17 -6.63 -6.76 17.81
CA ALA A 17 -6.88 -8.03 17.14
C ALA A 17 -6.32 -8.06 15.71
N TYR A 18 -6.43 -6.94 14.98
CA TYR A 18 -5.81 -6.81 13.66
C TYR A 18 -4.28 -6.84 13.73
N ALA A 19 -3.69 -6.14 14.70
CA ALA A 19 -2.23 -6.14 14.87
C ALA A 19 -1.69 -7.53 15.23
N VAL A 20 -2.38 -8.29 16.08
CA VAL A 20 -2.02 -9.68 16.42
C VAL A 20 -2.19 -10.60 15.21
N ALA A 21 -3.29 -10.50 14.47
CA ALA A 21 -3.50 -11.30 13.27
C ALA A 21 -2.41 -11.05 12.20
N LEU A 22 -2.04 -9.79 12.02
CA LEU A 22 -0.94 -9.37 11.14
C LEU A 22 0.42 -9.89 11.62
N ALA A 23 0.71 -9.79 12.92
CA ALA A 23 1.93 -10.34 13.51
C ALA A 23 2.06 -11.85 13.25
N GLU A 24 0.98 -12.62 13.45
CA GLU A 24 0.97 -14.05 13.15
C GLU A 24 1.09 -14.34 11.65
N ALA A 25 0.48 -13.54 10.78
CA ALA A 25 0.63 -13.69 9.33
C ALA A 25 2.10 -13.50 8.89
N HIS A 26 2.79 -12.51 9.44
CA HIS A 26 4.22 -12.31 9.17
C HIS A 26 5.09 -13.42 9.76
N ARG A 27 4.76 -13.95 10.94
CA ARG A 27 5.46 -15.13 11.50
C ARG A 27 5.31 -16.35 10.61
N ALA A 28 4.10 -16.60 10.09
CA ALA A 28 3.85 -17.70 9.15
C ALA A 28 4.64 -17.56 7.84
N GLN A 29 4.99 -16.32 7.45
CA GLN A 29 5.88 -16.02 6.32
C GLN A 29 7.38 -16.09 6.68
N GLY A 30 7.74 -16.52 7.89
CA GLY A 30 9.14 -16.68 8.34
C GLY A 30 9.78 -15.42 8.94
N HIS A 31 9.01 -14.36 9.19
CA HIS A 31 9.53 -13.16 9.86
C HIS A 31 9.54 -13.33 11.38
N ALA A 32 10.57 -12.77 12.03
CA ALA A 32 10.64 -12.72 13.48
C ALA A 32 9.85 -11.50 13.98
N VAL A 33 8.95 -11.69 14.93
CA VAL A 33 8.03 -10.66 15.40
C VAL A 33 8.04 -10.56 16.92
N TRP A 34 8.08 -9.33 17.43
CA TRP A 34 7.97 -8.97 18.86
C TRP A 34 6.74 -8.09 19.09
N LEU A 35 6.11 -8.21 20.26
CA LEU A 35 5.03 -7.32 20.68
C LEU A 35 5.37 -6.59 21.98
N VAL A 36 5.04 -5.30 22.02
CA VAL A 36 5.03 -4.48 23.22
C VAL A 36 3.61 -3.94 23.43
N SER A 37 3.01 -4.22 24.58
CA SER A 37 1.61 -3.86 24.88
C SER A 37 1.34 -3.73 26.38
N ASP A 38 0.17 -3.17 26.72
CA ASP A 38 -0.31 -3.08 28.11
C ASP A 38 -0.62 -4.46 28.72
N SER A 39 -0.89 -5.46 27.88
CA SER A 39 -1.11 -6.86 28.25
C SER A 39 0.02 -7.76 27.75
N ASP A 40 0.30 -8.84 28.49
CA ASP A 40 1.20 -9.96 28.16
C ASP A 40 0.44 -11.25 27.76
N GLN A 41 -0.88 -11.18 27.64
CA GLN A 41 -1.74 -12.33 27.36
C GLN A 41 -2.42 -12.23 25.98
N LEU A 42 -1.78 -11.57 25.01
CA LEU A 42 -2.30 -11.55 23.65
C LEU A 42 -2.16 -12.94 23.01
N PRO A 43 -3.13 -13.40 22.19
CA PRO A 43 -3.12 -14.72 21.57
C PRO A 43 -2.15 -14.77 20.38
N THR A 44 -0.85 -14.75 20.66
CA THR A 44 0.24 -14.75 19.69
C THR A 44 1.38 -15.66 20.15
N GLY A 45 2.07 -16.29 19.19
CA GLY A 45 3.31 -17.01 19.45
C GLY A 45 4.55 -16.12 19.51
N ALA A 46 4.42 -14.81 19.28
CA ALA A 46 5.52 -13.85 19.38
C ALA A 46 5.93 -13.59 20.84
N PRO A 47 7.24 -13.36 21.10
CA PRO A 47 7.68 -12.81 22.38
C PRO A 47 6.95 -11.49 22.70
N GLN A 48 6.45 -11.38 23.93
CA GLN A 48 5.66 -10.25 24.41
C GLN A 48 6.41 -9.52 25.53
N VAL A 49 6.39 -8.20 25.50
CA VAL A 49 6.95 -7.33 26.54
C VAL A 49 5.85 -6.42 27.07
N LYS A 50 5.48 -6.62 28.34
CA LYS A 50 4.44 -5.84 29.00
C LYS A 50 4.95 -4.46 29.41
N THR A 51 4.26 -3.41 29.01
CA THR A 51 4.42 -2.07 29.59
C THR A 51 3.17 -1.23 29.36
N ALA A 52 2.90 -0.28 30.25
CA ALA A 52 1.72 0.59 30.16
C ALA A 52 1.88 1.65 29.04
N ILE A 53 1.65 1.27 27.78
CA ILE A 53 1.69 2.13 26.60
C ILE A 53 0.52 3.13 26.61
N SER A 54 -0.66 2.71 27.10
CA SER A 54 -1.86 3.54 27.25
C SER A 54 -1.63 4.73 28.21
N ASN A 55 -0.74 4.55 29.19
CA ASN A 55 -0.47 5.54 30.24
C ASN A 55 0.27 6.77 29.68
N ARG A 56 -0.43 7.91 29.72
CA ARG A 56 0.03 9.17 29.13
C ARG A 56 0.94 10.01 30.03
N ARG A 57 1.23 9.57 31.27
CA ARG A 57 2.12 10.29 32.19
C ARG A 57 3.53 10.37 31.61
N TYR A 58 4.14 11.55 31.67
CA TYR A 58 5.45 11.82 31.05
C TYR A 58 6.54 10.83 31.51
N GLY A 59 6.63 10.56 32.82
CA GLY A 59 7.60 9.60 33.36
C GLY A 59 7.42 8.18 32.82
N GLN A 60 6.16 7.73 32.65
CA GLN A 60 5.88 6.42 32.07
C GLN A 60 6.24 6.37 30.58
N ARG A 61 5.90 7.42 29.82
CA ARG A 61 6.26 7.52 28.41
C ARG A 61 7.78 7.48 28.18
N LEU A 62 8.56 8.14 29.04
CA LEU A 62 10.02 8.10 28.97
C LEU A 62 10.57 6.70 29.28
N ARG A 63 10.00 5.99 30.26
CA ARG A 63 10.34 4.59 30.54
C ARG A 63 10.03 3.69 29.35
N ASN A 64 8.85 3.82 28.77
CA ASN A 64 8.44 3.08 27.56
C ASN A 64 9.40 3.33 26.40
N ALA A 65 9.76 4.59 26.15
CA ALA A 65 10.68 4.95 25.07
C ALA A 65 12.09 4.35 25.28
N ARG A 66 12.60 4.33 26.53
CA ARG A 66 13.88 3.70 26.86
C ARG A 66 13.84 2.18 26.66
N LEU A 67 12.77 1.54 27.12
CA LEU A 67 12.54 0.10 26.95
C LEU A 67 12.50 -0.29 25.47
N ILE A 68 11.67 0.40 24.67
CA ILE A 68 11.56 0.16 23.22
C ILE A 68 12.92 0.38 22.55
N ARG A 69 13.65 1.44 22.90
CA ARG A 69 14.99 1.69 22.33
C ARG A 69 15.99 0.60 22.68
N GLN A 70 15.95 0.09 23.90
CA GLN A 70 16.80 -1.04 24.32
C GLN A 70 16.47 -2.28 23.51
N LEU A 71 15.19 -2.64 23.42
CA LEU A 71 14.71 -3.79 22.66
C LEU A 71 15.13 -3.70 21.19
N VAL A 72 14.94 -2.53 20.56
CA VAL A 72 15.35 -2.27 19.17
C VAL A 72 16.84 -2.56 18.94
N ARG A 73 17.70 -2.23 19.92
CA ARG A 73 19.15 -2.44 19.81
C ARG A 73 19.55 -3.88 20.11
N THR A 74 19.00 -4.47 21.17
CA THR A 74 19.35 -5.82 21.62
C THR A 74 18.87 -6.88 20.62
N GLU A 75 17.63 -6.75 20.14
CA GLU A 75 17.02 -7.71 19.21
C GLU A 75 17.25 -7.35 17.74
N GLN A 76 18.01 -6.27 17.47
CA GLN A 76 18.32 -5.79 16.12
C GLN A 76 17.08 -5.59 15.24
N ILE A 77 16.06 -4.93 15.79
CA ILE A 77 14.77 -4.72 15.12
C ILE A 77 14.96 -3.93 13.82
N ASP A 78 14.40 -4.47 12.73
CA ASP A 78 14.44 -3.87 11.38
C ASP A 78 13.41 -2.76 11.18
N VAL A 79 12.25 -2.86 11.85
CA VAL A 79 11.13 -1.92 11.73
C VAL A 79 10.25 -1.95 12.98
N VAL A 80 9.78 -0.78 13.41
CA VAL A 80 8.78 -0.66 14.48
C VAL A 80 7.44 -0.27 13.87
N HIS A 81 6.38 -1.03 14.17
CA HIS A 81 5.02 -0.76 13.74
C HIS A 81 4.13 -0.39 14.93
N ALA A 82 3.74 0.87 15.02
CA ALA A 82 2.86 1.38 16.06
C ALA A 82 1.39 1.34 15.66
N HIS A 83 0.54 0.91 16.60
CA HIS A 83 -0.91 0.87 16.46
C HIS A 83 -1.53 1.73 17.56
N SER A 84 -1.97 2.94 17.19
CA SER A 84 -2.47 4.06 18.02
C SER A 84 -1.50 5.25 18.15
N ARG A 85 -2.07 6.41 18.45
CA ARG A 85 -1.32 7.64 18.75
C ARG A 85 -0.39 7.50 19.96
N ALA A 86 -0.79 6.74 20.99
CA ALA A 86 0.03 6.55 22.17
C ALA A 86 1.28 5.71 21.86
N ALA A 87 1.10 4.61 21.12
CA ALA A 87 2.18 3.78 20.61
C ALA A 87 3.10 4.57 19.67
N SER A 88 2.55 5.32 18.70
CA SER A 88 3.34 6.13 17.77
C SER A 88 4.22 7.13 18.50
N TRP A 89 3.68 7.82 19.52
CA TRP A 89 4.44 8.81 20.29
C TRP A 89 5.65 8.20 21.01
N VAL A 90 5.46 7.08 21.73
CA VAL A 90 6.57 6.46 22.48
C VAL A 90 7.61 5.84 21.54
N SER A 91 7.17 5.26 20.42
CA SER A 91 8.04 4.70 19.39
C SER A 91 8.84 5.80 18.68
N TYR A 92 8.22 6.93 18.35
CA TYR A 92 8.90 8.08 17.77
C TYR A 92 10.02 8.59 18.68
N ALA A 93 9.75 8.73 19.98
CA ALA A 93 10.75 9.11 20.97
C ALA A 93 11.88 8.08 21.07
N ALA A 94 11.54 6.77 21.08
CA ALA A 94 12.51 5.68 21.18
C ALA A 94 13.48 5.64 19.98
N LEU A 95 12.96 5.88 18.77
CA LEU A 95 13.68 5.71 17.51
C LEU A 95 14.47 6.95 17.06
N ARG A 96 14.39 8.06 17.80
CA ARG A 96 15.13 9.28 17.46
C ARG A 96 16.64 9.00 17.33
N GLY A 97 17.20 9.39 16.18
CA GLY A 97 18.60 9.18 15.83
C GLY A 97 18.99 7.75 15.44
N LEU A 98 18.04 6.82 15.30
CA LEU A 98 18.28 5.48 14.77
C LEU A 98 17.89 5.40 13.28
N LYS A 99 18.55 4.48 12.56
CA LYS A 99 18.22 4.13 11.16
C LYS A 99 17.09 3.11 11.04
N VAL A 100 16.40 2.82 12.15
CA VAL A 100 15.22 1.94 12.16
C VAL A 100 13.98 2.80 11.88
N PRO A 101 13.17 2.46 10.87
CA PRO A 101 11.95 3.19 10.54
C PRO A 101 10.82 2.94 11.55
N LEU A 102 9.95 3.95 11.68
CA LEU A 102 8.66 3.86 12.33
C LEU A 102 7.55 3.84 11.27
N VAL A 103 6.71 2.80 11.31
CA VAL A 103 5.45 2.76 10.58
C VAL A 103 4.30 2.87 11.58
N SER A 104 3.26 3.65 11.27
CA SER A 104 2.08 3.75 12.14
C SER A 104 0.80 3.40 11.39
N THR A 105 -0.07 2.58 11.98
CA THR A 105 -1.44 2.42 11.47
C THR A 105 -2.41 3.35 12.22
N VAL A 106 -3.20 4.09 11.45
CA VAL A 106 -4.28 4.94 11.94
C VAL A 106 -5.61 4.23 11.66
N HIS A 107 -6.39 3.98 12.70
CA HIS A 107 -7.66 3.23 12.61
C HIS A 107 -8.91 4.12 12.63
N GLY A 108 -8.75 5.43 12.86
CA GLY A 108 -9.86 6.36 12.95
C GLY A 108 -9.41 7.81 12.83
N ARG A 109 -10.37 8.72 12.65
CA ARG A 109 -10.09 10.16 12.47
C ARG A 109 -9.25 10.70 13.61
N GLN A 110 -8.31 11.58 13.26
CA GLN A 110 -7.39 12.22 14.20
C GLN A 110 -7.65 13.72 14.26
N HIS A 111 -7.68 14.30 15.46
CA HIS A 111 -7.80 15.74 15.62
C HIS A 111 -6.42 16.42 15.63
N LEU A 112 -6.34 17.57 14.97
CA LEU A 112 -5.24 18.52 15.10
C LEU A 112 -5.16 19.00 16.56
N HIS A 113 -3.99 18.87 17.18
CA HIS A 113 -3.63 19.73 18.30
C HIS A 113 -2.61 20.74 17.78
N THR A 114 -2.90 22.04 17.96
CA THR A 114 -2.06 23.18 17.57
C THR A 114 -0.62 23.10 18.11
N SER A 115 -0.38 22.32 19.17
CA SER A 115 0.95 22.06 19.74
C SER A 115 1.70 20.84 19.16
N THR A 116 1.10 20.09 18.24
CA THR A 116 1.69 18.86 17.63
C THR A 116 2.14 19.01 16.18
N SER A 117 1.92 20.16 15.52
CA SER A 117 2.40 20.41 14.15
C SER A 117 3.94 20.45 14.03
N LEU A 118 4.67 20.55 15.15
CA LEU A 118 6.14 20.60 15.17
C LEU A 118 6.81 19.22 15.11
N PHE A 119 6.10 18.12 15.40
CA PHE A 119 6.69 16.77 15.42
C PHE A 119 5.76 15.75 14.78
N ASP A 120 6.18 15.17 13.66
CA ASP A 120 5.48 14.06 13.03
C ASP A 120 5.73 12.75 13.81
N ILE A 121 4.89 12.54 14.82
CA ILE A 121 4.96 11.37 15.70
C ILE A 121 4.59 10.05 15.01
N TYR A 122 4.02 10.09 13.80
CA TYR A 122 3.55 8.89 13.09
C TYR A 122 4.67 8.19 12.32
N GLY A 123 5.84 8.81 12.21
CA GLY A 123 7.06 8.16 11.71
C GLY A 123 7.30 8.36 10.22
N ASP A 124 7.87 7.36 9.58
CA ASP A 124 8.36 7.41 8.20
C ASP A 124 7.26 7.09 7.18
N LYS A 125 6.41 6.10 7.48
CA LYS A 125 5.21 5.74 6.70
C LYS A 125 3.99 5.57 7.60
N VAL A 126 2.82 5.84 7.04
CA VAL A 126 1.53 5.79 7.73
C VAL A 126 0.55 4.96 6.93
N ILE A 127 -0.06 3.98 7.58
CA ILE A 127 -1.12 3.15 7.02
C ILE A 127 -2.45 3.73 7.45
N ALA A 128 -3.25 4.18 6.48
CA ALA A 128 -4.64 4.57 6.66
C ALA A 128 -5.54 3.38 6.28
N ILE A 129 -6.40 2.93 7.18
CA ILE A 129 -7.20 1.71 6.96
C ILE A 129 -8.27 1.82 5.86
N CYS A 130 -8.53 3.02 5.33
CA CYS A 130 -9.46 3.26 4.23
C CYS A 130 -9.13 4.57 3.50
N ALA A 131 -9.71 4.75 2.32
CA ALA A 131 -9.47 5.92 1.48
C ALA A 131 -9.93 7.23 2.14
N ASN A 132 -11.10 7.25 2.80
CA ASN A 132 -11.59 8.43 3.50
C ASN A 132 -10.65 8.85 4.63
N LEU A 133 -10.05 7.89 5.33
CA LEU A 133 -9.07 8.19 6.37
C LEU A 133 -7.78 8.77 5.77
N ARG A 134 -7.35 8.28 4.61
CA ARG A 134 -6.22 8.89 3.89
C ARG A 134 -6.53 10.35 3.53
N THR A 135 -7.70 10.63 2.98
CA THR A 135 -8.15 12.00 2.67
C THR A 135 -8.14 12.87 3.93
N HIS A 136 -8.71 12.39 5.04
CA HIS A 136 -8.68 13.07 6.33
C HIS A 136 -7.27 13.44 6.79
N LEU A 137 -6.33 12.48 6.74
CA LEU A 137 -4.95 12.70 7.17
C LEU A 137 -4.22 13.75 6.31
N ILE A 138 -4.53 13.81 5.02
CA ILE A 138 -3.94 14.79 4.09
C ILE A 138 -4.58 16.17 4.28
N GLU A 139 -5.90 16.25 4.20
CA GLU A 139 -6.64 17.52 4.12
C GLU A 139 -6.80 18.19 5.49
N GLU A 140 -7.03 17.42 6.55
CA GLU A 140 -7.30 18.00 7.87
C GLU A 140 -6.11 17.90 8.81
N VAL A 141 -5.39 16.78 8.81
CA VAL A 141 -4.19 16.63 9.66
C VAL A 141 -2.95 17.23 9.00
N GLN A 142 -3.03 17.61 7.71
CA GLN A 142 -1.96 18.24 6.94
C GLN A 142 -0.69 17.38 6.87
N MET A 143 -0.87 16.06 6.81
CA MET A 143 0.23 15.10 6.65
C MET A 143 0.64 14.98 5.19
N GLU A 144 1.93 14.75 4.95
CA GLU A 144 2.45 14.59 3.60
C GLU A 144 1.86 13.35 2.91
N ALA A 145 1.17 13.54 1.78
CA ALA A 145 0.46 12.47 1.06
C ALA A 145 1.34 11.26 0.69
N ARG A 146 2.62 11.49 0.34
CA ARG A 146 3.61 10.44 0.00
C ARG A 146 3.94 9.47 1.15
N LYS A 147 3.64 9.86 2.38
CA LYS A 147 3.86 9.02 3.56
C LYS A 147 2.69 8.09 3.83
N ILE A 148 1.51 8.40 3.27
CA ILE A 148 0.26 7.74 3.61
C ILE A 148 -0.10 6.70 2.55
N VAL A 149 -0.14 5.44 2.98
CA VAL A 149 -0.59 4.30 2.19
C VAL A 149 -2.00 3.92 2.67
N ALA A 150 -2.96 3.87 1.76
CA ALA A 150 -4.31 3.37 2.08
C ALA A 150 -4.29 1.84 1.96
N LEU A 151 -4.46 1.14 3.09
CA LEU A 151 -4.43 -0.31 3.15
C LEU A 151 -5.38 -0.78 4.25
N PRO A 152 -6.41 -1.61 3.94
CA PRO A 152 -7.35 -2.06 4.94
C PRO A 152 -6.72 -3.00 5.97
N ASN A 153 -7.43 -3.23 7.07
CA ASN A 153 -7.04 -4.31 7.98
C ASN A 153 -7.39 -5.67 7.35
N GLY A 154 -6.49 -6.63 7.49
CA GLY A 154 -6.70 -7.99 7.00
C GLY A 154 -7.61 -8.81 7.91
N VAL A 155 -8.43 -9.67 7.30
CA VAL A 155 -9.37 -10.57 7.96
C VAL A 155 -9.08 -12.01 7.50
N ARG A 156 -9.13 -12.95 8.46
CA ARG A 156 -9.15 -14.38 8.13
C ARG A 156 -10.58 -14.80 7.91
N PHE A 157 -10.93 -15.13 6.68
CA PHE A 157 -12.22 -15.71 6.37
C PHE A 157 -12.21 -17.20 6.67
N GLY A 158 -13.21 -17.70 7.41
CA GLY A 158 -13.44 -19.13 7.55
C GLY A 158 -13.86 -19.78 6.22
N ALA A 159 -14.00 -21.11 6.19
CA ALA A 159 -14.72 -21.76 5.09
C ALA A 159 -16.09 -21.10 4.91
N ALA A 160 -16.57 -20.99 3.67
CA ALA A 160 -17.95 -20.54 3.46
C ALA A 160 -18.85 -21.45 4.29
N ALA A 161 -19.59 -20.89 5.24
CA ALA A 161 -20.45 -21.69 6.08
C ALA A 161 -21.44 -22.41 5.17
N GLU A 162 -21.59 -23.73 5.35
CA GLU A 162 -22.75 -24.42 4.79
C GLU A 162 -23.99 -23.72 5.34
N ALA A 163 -24.94 -23.39 4.46
CA ALA A 163 -26.18 -22.78 4.87
C ALA A 163 -26.86 -23.72 5.89
N GLY A 164 -26.82 -23.32 7.17
CA GLY A 164 -27.51 -24.05 8.22
C GLY A 164 -29.00 -24.16 7.90
N ALA A 165 -29.67 -25.15 8.50
CA ALA A 165 -31.12 -25.32 8.34
C ALA A 165 -31.84 -23.97 8.54
N PRO A 166 -32.79 -23.60 7.66
CA PRO A 166 -33.38 -22.27 7.66
C PRO A 166 -34.13 -22.04 8.98
N GLY A 167 -33.57 -21.17 9.82
CA GLY A 167 -34.22 -20.63 11.02
C GLY A 167 -35.12 -19.44 10.69
N PRO A 168 -35.84 -18.90 11.68
CA PRO A 168 -36.59 -17.65 11.51
C PRO A 168 -35.65 -16.53 11.04
N ALA A 169 -36.17 -15.64 10.18
CA ALA A 169 -35.39 -14.49 9.71
C ALA A 169 -34.87 -13.69 10.89
N ARG A 170 -33.58 -13.34 10.86
CA ARG A 170 -32.92 -12.62 11.95
C ARG A 170 -32.18 -11.40 11.43
N VAL A 171 -32.47 -10.24 12.03
CA VAL A 171 -31.68 -9.02 11.88
C VAL A 171 -30.74 -8.92 13.08
N ALA A 172 -29.45 -8.75 12.85
CA ALA A 172 -28.48 -8.57 13.93
C ALA A 172 -27.79 -7.21 13.85
N PHE A 173 -27.73 -6.51 14.98
CA PHE A 173 -26.81 -5.39 15.18
C PHE A 173 -25.63 -5.88 16.03
N ILE A 174 -24.42 -5.76 15.49
CA ILE A 174 -23.20 -6.28 16.13
C ILE A 174 -22.19 -5.15 16.32
N GLY A 175 -21.90 -4.80 17.58
CA GLY A 175 -20.99 -3.71 17.90
C GLY A 175 -20.95 -3.37 19.40
N ARG A 176 -20.05 -2.46 19.79
CA ARG A 176 -20.04 -1.94 21.16
C ARG A 176 -21.19 -0.97 21.35
N PHE A 177 -21.87 -1.04 22.50
CA PHE A 177 -23.02 -0.19 22.81
C PHE A 177 -22.64 1.13 23.51
N ASN A 178 -21.47 1.69 23.17
CA ASN A 178 -20.98 2.96 23.70
C ASN A 178 -20.57 3.94 22.60
N GLY A 179 -20.36 5.20 22.99
CA GLY A 179 -19.99 6.29 22.06
C GLY A 179 -20.96 6.39 20.87
N GLY A 180 -20.42 6.67 19.69
CA GLY A 180 -21.21 6.80 18.47
C GLY A 180 -22.00 5.54 18.10
N LYS A 181 -21.45 4.34 18.38
CA LYS A 181 -22.14 3.06 18.12
C LYS A 181 -23.32 2.83 19.05
N GLY A 182 -23.21 3.26 20.31
CA GLY A 182 -24.33 3.29 21.26
C GLY A 182 -25.47 4.19 20.80
N GLU A 183 -25.16 5.37 20.25
CA GLU A 183 -26.15 6.27 19.65
C GLU A 183 -26.84 5.65 18.43
N ARG A 184 -26.10 4.97 17.55
CA ARG A 184 -26.68 4.23 16.41
C ARG A 184 -27.60 3.11 16.87
N ALA A 185 -27.18 2.33 17.86
CA ALA A 185 -28.02 1.28 18.45
C ALA A 185 -29.32 1.83 19.03
N ALA A 186 -29.24 2.95 19.78
CA ALA A 186 -30.41 3.60 20.35
C ALA A 186 -31.41 4.08 19.28
N ALA A 187 -30.91 4.67 18.20
CA ALA A 187 -31.75 5.12 17.09
C ALA A 187 -32.41 3.94 16.35
N LEU A 188 -31.69 2.84 16.11
CA LEU A 188 -32.27 1.62 15.53
C LEU A 188 -33.40 1.06 16.39
N LEU A 189 -33.21 1.02 17.72
CA LEU A 189 -34.22 0.56 18.68
C LEU A 189 -35.48 1.43 18.69
N GLN A 190 -35.35 2.72 18.39
CA GLN A 190 -36.48 3.65 18.38
C GLN A 190 -37.21 3.70 17.03
N GLN A 191 -36.46 3.68 15.92
CA GLN A 191 -36.99 4.08 14.62
C GLN A 191 -37.11 2.93 13.62
N VAL A 192 -36.30 1.88 13.76
CA VAL A 192 -36.17 0.83 12.73
C VAL A 192 -36.73 -0.50 13.22
N PHE A 193 -36.31 -0.96 14.40
CA PHE A 193 -36.71 -2.27 14.88
C PHE A 193 -38.20 -2.40 15.25
N PRO A 194 -38.88 -1.40 15.86
CA PRO A 194 -40.31 -1.50 16.14
C PRO A 194 -41.17 -1.78 14.88
N PRO A 195 -41.08 -1.00 13.78
CA PRO A 195 -41.87 -1.28 12.58
C PRO A 195 -41.51 -2.62 11.93
N LEU A 196 -40.22 -3.00 11.88
CA LEU A 196 -39.82 -4.29 11.32
C LEU A 196 -40.40 -5.48 12.11
N LEU A 197 -40.38 -5.43 13.45
CA LEU A 197 -40.93 -6.50 14.27
C LEU A 197 -42.47 -6.59 14.18
N ALA A 198 -43.14 -5.45 13.98
CA ALA A 198 -44.58 -5.41 13.75
C ALA A 198 -44.99 -5.96 12.37
N GLU A 199 -44.23 -5.63 11.32
CA GLU A 199 -44.53 -6.00 9.93
C GLU A 199 -44.15 -7.45 9.59
N PHE A 200 -43.11 -7.99 10.24
CA PHE A 200 -42.61 -9.34 9.98
C PHE A 200 -42.77 -10.22 11.24
N PRO A 201 -43.88 -10.96 11.42
CA PRO A 201 -44.20 -11.66 12.66
C PRO A 201 -43.19 -12.75 13.08
N ALA A 202 -42.49 -13.35 12.11
CA ALA A 202 -41.46 -14.36 12.36
C ALA A 202 -40.05 -13.76 12.56
N LEU A 203 -39.88 -12.45 12.39
CA LEU A 203 -38.59 -11.78 12.52
C LEU A 203 -38.10 -11.80 13.96
N ARG A 204 -36.82 -12.13 14.14
CA ARG A 204 -36.07 -11.98 15.38
C ARG A 204 -35.01 -10.88 15.24
N LEU A 205 -34.77 -10.17 16.35
CA LEU A 205 -33.74 -9.15 16.47
C LEU A 205 -32.66 -9.67 17.42
N ALA A 206 -31.39 -9.59 17.02
CA ALA A 206 -30.25 -9.88 17.88
C ALA A 206 -29.40 -8.62 18.11
N LEU A 207 -29.18 -8.29 19.39
CA LEU A 207 -28.26 -7.25 19.83
C LEU A 207 -27.01 -7.92 20.41
N ILE A 208 -25.91 -7.83 19.68
CA ILE A 208 -24.69 -8.58 19.95
C ILE A 208 -23.54 -7.62 20.22
N GLY A 209 -22.92 -7.74 21.40
CA GLY A 209 -21.77 -6.92 21.79
C GLY A 209 -21.79 -6.50 23.25
N GLY A 210 -20.64 -6.01 23.71
CA GLY A 210 -20.43 -5.60 25.09
C GLY A 210 -20.94 -4.21 25.42
N GLU A 211 -20.93 -3.88 26.71
CA GLU A 211 -21.20 -2.52 27.24
C GLU A 211 -22.64 -2.03 27.04
N LEU A 212 -23.63 -2.92 26.97
CA LEU A 212 -25.06 -2.54 26.87
C LEU A 212 -25.51 -1.58 28.00
N ALA A 213 -24.88 -1.67 29.17
CA ALA A 213 -25.11 -0.74 30.27
C ALA A 213 -24.77 0.73 29.93
N GLN A 214 -23.93 0.97 28.91
CA GLN A 214 -23.56 2.30 28.41
C GLN A 214 -24.49 2.82 27.31
N LEU A 215 -25.51 2.03 26.90
CA LEU A 215 -26.50 2.48 25.92
C LEU A 215 -27.19 3.78 26.41
N PRO A 216 -27.47 4.75 25.52
CA PRO A 216 -28.20 5.96 25.87
C PRO A 216 -29.55 5.66 26.55
N ALA A 217 -29.99 6.55 27.45
CA ALA A 217 -31.22 6.35 28.23
C ALA A 217 -32.45 6.09 27.33
N ALA A 218 -32.56 6.86 26.24
CA ALA A 218 -33.64 6.69 25.28
C ALA A 218 -33.57 5.33 24.55
N GLY A 219 -32.36 4.80 24.29
CA GLY A 219 -32.16 3.46 23.74
C GLY A 219 -32.54 2.36 24.73
N LYS A 220 -32.21 2.52 26.02
CA LYS A 220 -32.62 1.58 27.08
C LYS A 220 -34.14 1.51 27.23
N GLY A 221 -34.80 2.67 27.21
CA GLY A 221 -36.26 2.75 27.25
C GLY A 221 -36.91 2.03 26.05
N ALA A 222 -36.40 2.28 24.84
CA ALA A 222 -36.89 1.62 23.63
C ALA A 222 -36.65 0.10 23.65
N LEU A 223 -35.49 -0.36 24.12
CA LEU A 223 -35.20 -1.79 24.28
C LEU A 223 -36.20 -2.45 25.25
N ALA A 224 -36.45 -1.85 26.41
CA ALA A 224 -37.40 -2.37 27.39
C ALA A 224 -38.82 -2.45 26.82
N GLN A 225 -39.25 -1.45 26.05
CA GLN A 225 -40.53 -1.46 25.35
C GLN A 225 -40.62 -2.58 24.32
N LEU A 226 -39.58 -2.76 23.50
CA LEU A 226 -39.52 -3.83 22.51
C LEU A 226 -39.56 -5.22 23.16
N GLN A 227 -38.85 -5.42 24.27
CA GLN A 227 -38.90 -6.70 25.00
C GLN A 227 -40.26 -6.95 25.63
N ALA A 228 -40.92 -5.92 26.18
CA ALA A 228 -42.27 -6.04 26.72
C ALA A 228 -43.30 -6.39 25.64
N GLN A 229 -43.15 -5.84 24.43
CA GLN A 229 -44.10 -6.03 23.33
C GLN A 229 -43.86 -7.32 22.54
N PHE A 230 -42.60 -7.69 22.27
CA PHE A 230 -42.23 -8.77 21.35
C PHE A 230 -41.54 -9.96 22.03
N GLY A 231 -41.26 -9.88 23.32
CA GLY A 231 -40.74 -10.99 24.13
C GLY A 231 -39.44 -11.57 23.60
N GLU A 232 -39.39 -12.90 23.49
CA GLU A 232 -38.20 -13.67 23.07
C GLU A 232 -37.70 -13.38 21.65
N ARG A 233 -38.47 -12.62 20.85
CA ARG A 233 -38.04 -12.17 19.53
C ARG A 233 -36.93 -11.11 19.59
N VAL A 234 -36.70 -10.50 20.75
CA VAL A 234 -35.64 -9.51 20.99
C VAL A 234 -34.54 -10.14 21.85
N GLU A 235 -33.50 -10.64 21.18
CA GLU A 235 -32.38 -11.38 21.77
C GLU A 235 -31.25 -10.42 22.15
N VAL A 236 -31.00 -10.24 23.44
CA VAL A 236 -29.85 -9.49 23.96
C VAL A 236 -28.75 -10.49 24.31
N VAL A 237 -27.74 -10.59 23.44
CA VAL A 237 -26.70 -11.62 23.54
C VAL A 237 -25.55 -11.18 24.45
N GLY A 238 -25.23 -9.89 24.46
CA GLY A 238 -24.07 -9.37 25.15
C GLY A 238 -22.75 -9.67 24.42
N PHE A 239 -21.63 -9.60 25.14
CA PHE A 239 -20.31 -9.93 24.56
C PHE A 239 -20.23 -11.43 24.26
N THR A 240 -19.75 -11.77 23.06
CA THR A 240 -19.54 -13.15 22.62
C THR A 240 -18.26 -13.24 21.80
N ASP A 241 -17.53 -14.34 21.96
CA ASP A 241 -16.38 -14.68 21.13
C ASP A 241 -16.79 -15.43 19.84
N ASP A 242 -18.02 -15.95 19.78
CA ASP A 242 -18.58 -16.68 18.62
C ASP A 242 -19.36 -15.75 17.67
N VAL A 243 -18.72 -14.68 17.19
CA VAL A 243 -19.35 -13.78 16.22
C VAL A 243 -19.69 -14.51 14.92
N ALA A 244 -18.84 -15.45 14.50
CA ALA A 244 -19.03 -16.22 13.28
C ALA A 244 -20.29 -17.10 13.33
N GLY A 245 -20.54 -17.81 14.43
CA GLY A 245 -21.76 -18.60 14.63
C GLY A 245 -23.01 -17.74 14.64
N TRP A 246 -22.94 -16.50 15.15
CA TRP A 246 -24.05 -15.54 15.07
C TRP A 246 -24.30 -15.02 13.66
N LEU A 247 -23.25 -14.71 12.90
CA LEU A 247 -23.37 -14.32 11.50
C LEU A 247 -24.04 -15.43 10.67
N ALA A 248 -23.65 -16.69 10.88
CA ALA A 248 -24.25 -17.84 10.20
C ALA A 248 -25.77 -17.99 10.42
N ARG A 249 -26.28 -17.45 11.54
CA ARG A 249 -27.71 -17.47 11.93
C ARG A 249 -28.43 -16.16 11.64
N THR A 250 -27.77 -15.22 10.95
CA THR A 250 -28.27 -13.87 10.67
C THR A 250 -28.63 -13.75 9.19
N THR A 251 -29.84 -13.27 8.93
CA THR A 251 -30.35 -13.00 7.58
C THR A 251 -29.87 -11.65 7.07
N LEU A 252 -29.87 -10.63 7.93
CA LEU A 252 -29.42 -9.28 7.62
C LEU A 252 -28.59 -8.71 8.78
N THR A 253 -27.37 -8.30 8.50
CA THR A 253 -26.50 -7.66 9.48
C THR A 253 -26.57 -6.15 9.33
N ILE A 254 -26.71 -5.41 10.43
CA ILE A 254 -26.55 -3.96 10.48
C ILE A 254 -25.25 -3.68 11.23
N GLY A 255 -24.26 -3.10 10.53
CA GLY A 255 -22.97 -2.81 11.15
C GLY A 255 -21.94 -2.25 10.18
N ALA A 256 -20.76 -1.98 10.72
CA ALA A 256 -19.64 -1.36 10.00
C ALA A 256 -18.30 -2.00 10.36
N GLY A 257 -17.25 -1.60 9.63
CA GLY A 257 -15.88 -2.08 9.82
C GLY A 257 -15.77 -3.59 9.76
N ARG A 258 -15.16 -4.20 10.80
CA ARG A 258 -14.83 -5.63 10.83
C ARG A 258 -16.03 -6.54 10.62
N VAL A 259 -17.14 -6.26 11.30
CA VAL A 259 -18.35 -7.09 11.24
C VAL A 259 -18.93 -7.10 9.82
N ALA A 260 -18.99 -5.93 9.17
CA ALA A 260 -19.47 -5.83 7.80
C ALA A 260 -18.60 -6.65 6.84
N ILE A 261 -17.28 -6.60 7.00
CA ILE A 261 -16.32 -7.38 6.21
C ILE A 261 -16.53 -8.89 6.41
N GLU A 262 -16.59 -9.33 7.67
CA GLU A 262 -16.76 -10.75 8.02
C GLU A 262 -18.12 -11.28 7.53
N ALA A 263 -19.20 -10.51 7.68
CA ALA A 263 -20.54 -10.87 7.21
C ALA A 263 -20.60 -11.02 5.68
N LEU A 264 -20.12 -10.03 4.94
CA LEU A 264 -20.08 -10.07 3.47
C LEU A 264 -19.20 -11.20 2.96
N GLY A 265 -18.04 -11.42 3.58
CA GLY A 265 -17.14 -12.51 3.24
C GLY A 265 -17.71 -13.91 3.52
N ALA A 266 -18.62 -14.01 4.51
CA ALA A 266 -19.39 -15.21 4.80
C ALA A 266 -20.67 -15.35 3.94
N GLY A 267 -21.00 -14.35 3.12
CA GLY A 267 -22.16 -14.38 2.21
C GLY A 267 -23.44 -13.79 2.79
N HIS A 268 -23.36 -13.12 3.95
CA HIS A 268 -24.50 -12.50 4.63
C HIS A 268 -24.65 -11.03 4.23
N ALA A 269 -25.89 -10.61 3.97
CA ALA A 269 -26.20 -9.24 3.58
C ALA A 269 -25.91 -8.25 4.72
N VAL A 270 -25.43 -7.06 4.34
CA VAL A 270 -25.07 -6.00 5.27
C VAL A 270 -25.73 -4.68 4.88
N LEU A 271 -26.46 -4.09 5.82
CA LEU A 271 -26.73 -2.66 5.84
C LEU A 271 -25.55 -1.96 6.51
N ALA A 272 -24.77 -1.21 5.73
CA ALA A 272 -23.56 -0.56 6.21
C ALA A 272 -23.90 0.70 7.00
N LEU A 273 -24.02 0.54 8.32
CA LEU A 273 -24.29 1.63 9.26
C LEU A 273 -23.09 1.79 10.21
N GLY A 274 -22.32 2.85 10.00
CA GLY A 274 -21.21 3.20 10.89
C GLY A 274 -21.47 4.46 11.70
N GLU A 275 -20.44 4.88 12.44
CA GLU A 275 -20.53 6.08 13.27
C GLU A 275 -20.71 7.37 12.46
N ALA A 276 -20.12 7.46 11.27
CA ALA A 276 -20.15 8.67 10.45
C ALA A 276 -21.37 8.71 9.51
N SER A 277 -21.73 7.60 8.86
CA SER A 277 -22.79 7.58 7.85
C SER A 277 -23.47 6.21 7.69
N TYR A 278 -24.57 6.22 6.95
CA TYR A 278 -25.24 5.04 6.40
C TYR A 278 -24.94 4.94 4.91
N ALA A 279 -24.37 3.82 4.47
CA ALA A 279 -23.95 3.58 3.08
C ALA A 279 -24.91 2.66 2.30
N GLY A 280 -26.08 2.35 2.85
CA GLY A 280 -27.07 1.48 2.21
C GLY A 280 -26.83 -0.01 2.43
N LEU A 281 -27.62 -0.83 1.74
CA LEU A 281 -27.33 -2.24 1.50
C LEU A 281 -26.07 -2.36 0.62
N VAL A 282 -25.08 -3.14 1.06
CA VAL A 282 -23.84 -3.30 0.30
C VAL A 282 -24.08 -4.21 -0.91
N THR A 283 -23.73 -3.71 -2.09
CA THR A 283 -23.86 -4.34 -3.40
C THR A 283 -22.54 -4.23 -4.17
N GLU A 284 -22.43 -4.92 -5.31
CA GLU A 284 -21.24 -4.80 -6.17
C GLU A 284 -20.99 -3.37 -6.65
N ALA A 285 -22.07 -2.63 -6.90
CA ALA A 285 -22.02 -1.26 -7.41
C ALA A 285 -21.48 -0.27 -6.38
N ASN A 286 -21.86 -0.40 -5.10
CA ASN A 286 -21.45 0.54 -4.05
C ASN A 286 -20.34 0.03 -3.12
N PHE A 287 -19.82 -1.19 -3.32
CA PHE A 287 -18.79 -1.77 -2.46
C PHE A 287 -17.54 -0.88 -2.35
N ALA A 288 -17.12 -0.23 -3.43
CA ALA A 288 -15.96 0.66 -3.40
C ALA A 288 -16.14 1.84 -2.44
N ASP A 289 -17.31 2.47 -2.45
CA ASP A 289 -17.66 3.60 -1.58
C ASP A 289 -17.85 3.15 -0.12
N ALA A 290 -18.48 1.99 0.07
CA ALA A 290 -18.59 1.37 1.39
C ALA A 290 -17.19 1.06 1.97
N ALA A 291 -16.30 0.44 1.21
CA ALA A 291 -14.93 0.15 1.64
C ALA A 291 -14.12 1.44 1.91
N ALA A 292 -14.28 2.48 1.07
CA ALA A 292 -13.61 3.76 1.21
C ALA A 292 -13.93 4.45 2.56
N SER A 293 -15.13 4.24 3.10
CA SER A 293 -15.59 4.78 4.38
C SER A 293 -15.44 3.81 5.57
N ASN A 294 -14.83 2.63 5.38
CA ASN A 294 -14.85 1.54 6.37
C ASN A 294 -16.31 1.19 6.79
N PHE A 295 -17.19 1.07 5.79
CA PHE A 295 -18.61 0.78 5.90
C PHE A 295 -19.38 1.82 6.74
N GLY A 296 -19.07 3.10 6.51
CA GLY A 296 -19.72 4.23 7.18
C GLY A 296 -19.10 4.65 8.52
N ASP A 297 -18.01 4.00 8.99
CA ASP A 297 -17.33 4.39 10.23
C ASP A 297 -16.51 5.68 10.07
N ILE A 298 -16.06 6.01 8.85
CA ILE A 298 -15.14 7.13 8.58
C ILE A 298 -15.66 8.06 7.49
N SER A 299 -15.90 9.32 7.85
CA SER A 299 -16.07 10.42 6.89
C SER A 299 -14.73 10.96 6.40
N PRO A 300 -14.63 11.45 5.15
CA PRO A 300 -13.41 12.10 4.66
C PRO A 300 -13.22 13.48 5.30
N ARG A 301 -14.31 14.18 5.62
CA ARG A 301 -14.31 15.52 6.24
C ARG A 301 -15.15 15.58 7.51
N VAL A 302 -14.91 16.56 8.38
CA VAL A 302 -15.83 16.92 9.49
C VAL A 302 -17.13 17.46 8.90
N ALA A 303 -18.04 16.56 8.56
CA ALA A 303 -19.43 16.89 8.30
C ALA A 303 -20.27 15.93 9.12
N SER A 304 -21.23 16.46 9.89
CA SER A 304 -22.29 15.66 10.47
C SER A 304 -23.27 15.29 9.36
N SER A 305 -23.08 14.13 8.72
CA SER A 305 -24.19 13.54 7.99
C SER A 305 -25.16 12.97 9.03
N GLU A 306 -26.33 13.59 9.16
CA GLU A 306 -27.45 12.93 9.82
C GLU A 306 -27.73 11.62 9.09
N VAL A 307 -27.84 10.53 9.85
CA VAL A 307 -28.18 9.24 9.28
C VAL A 307 -29.68 9.22 9.03
N ASP A 308 -30.06 9.02 7.78
CA ASP A 308 -31.46 8.80 7.40
C ASP A 308 -31.89 7.39 7.79
N PHE A 309 -32.45 7.25 8.98
CA PHE A 309 -33.01 5.99 9.47
C PHE A 309 -34.29 5.58 8.73
N GLY A 310 -34.97 6.52 8.05
CA GLY A 310 -36.11 6.22 7.18
C GLY A 310 -35.67 5.44 5.94
N ALA A 311 -34.58 5.88 5.29
CA ALA A 311 -33.95 5.15 4.19
C ALA A 311 -33.45 3.76 4.64
N LEU A 312 -32.80 3.66 5.80
CA LEU A 312 -32.36 2.37 6.35
C LEU A 312 -33.55 1.42 6.60
N LEU A 313 -34.64 1.91 7.17
CA LEU A 313 -35.85 1.13 7.38
C LEU A 313 -36.45 0.66 6.04
N ALA A 314 -36.48 1.53 5.02
CA ALA A 314 -36.96 1.17 3.69
C ALA A 314 -36.11 0.05 3.05
N ASP A 315 -34.78 0.15 3.13
CA ASP A 315 -33.86 -0.88 2.63
C ASP A 315 -34.02 -2.20 3.39
N ALA A 316 -34.15 -2.14 4.72
CA ALA A 316 -34.37 -3.32 5.56
C ALA A 316 -35.70 -4.01 5.20
N ARG A 317 -36.78 -3.26 5.00
CA ARG A 317 -38.08 -3.79 4.56
C ARG A 317 -37.98 -4.44 3.18
N ALA A 318 -37.35 -3.75 2.22
CA ALA A 318 -37.19 -4.26 0.86
C ALA A 318 -36.40 -5.58 0.84
N PHE A 319 -35.31 -5.66 1.62
CA PHE A 319 -34.53 -6.88 1.75
C PHE A 319 -35.30 -8.00 2.46
N LEU A 320 -35.95 -7.72 3.60
CA LEU A 320 -36.68 -8.74 4.36
C LEU A 320 -37.90 -9.30 3.62
N ALA A 321 -38.51 -8.51 2.72
CA ALA A 321 -39.58 -8.98 1.86
C ALA A 321 -39.09 -10.04 0.84
N ARG A 322 -37.83 -9.96 0.41
CA ARG A 322 -37.19 -10.89 -0.53
C ARG A 322 -35.72 -11.13 -0.17
N PRO A 323 -35.43 -11.91 0.89
CA PRO A 323 -34.07 -12.14 1.32
C PRO A 323 -33.27 -12.84 0.22
N GLN A 324 -32.11 -12.30 -0.11
CA GLN A 324 -31.19 -12.88 -1.08
C GLN A 324 -29.81 -13.00 -0.46
N PRO A 325 -29.06 -14.07 -0.78
CA PRO A 325 -27.67 -14.17 -0.39
C PRO A 325 -26.85 -13.08 -1.09
N VAL A 326 -25.69 -12.76 -0.53
CA VAL A 326 -24.72 -11.89 -1.19
C VAL A 326 -24.29 -12.52 -2.53
N PRO A 327 -24.27 -11.76 -3.65
CA PRO A 327 -23.77 -12.27 -4.92
C PRO A 327 -22.36 -12.85 -4.80
N GLY A 328 -22.09 -13.99 -5.45
CA GLY A 328 -20.78 -14.65 -5.37
C GLY A 328 -19.62 -13.75 -5.81
N ALA A 329 -19.86 -12.87 -6.80
CA ALA A 329 -18.87 -11.89 -7.25
C ALA A 329 -18.55 -10.83 -6.16
N LEU A 330 -19.56 -10.33 -5.44
CA LEU A 330 -19.35 -9.44 -4.29
C LEU A 330 -18.57 -10.14 -3.17
N GLN A 331 -18.98 -11.36 -2.82
CA GLN A 331 -18.29 -12.14 -1.79
C GLN A 331 -16.82 -12.37 -2.15
N ALA A 332 -16.53 -12.80 -3.39
CA ALA A 332 -15.17 -13.01 -3.86
C ALA A 332 -14.35 -11.71 -3.83
N ARG A 333 -14.95 -10.58 -4.26
CA ARG A 333 -14.32 -9.26 -4.22
C ARG A 333 -13.99 -8.81 -2.79
N VAL A 334 -14.91 -8.99 -1.84
CA VAL A 334 -14.69 -8.68 -0.42
C VAL A 334 -13.55 -9.54 0.14
N ARG A 335 -13.59 -10.86 -0.12
CA ARG A 335 -12.55 -11.79 0.36
C ARG A 335 -11.19 -11.43 -0.20
N ALA A 336 -11.08 -11.18 -1.51
CA ALA A 336 -9.84 -10.74 -2.13
C ALA A 336 -9.35 -9.40 -1.56
N HIS A 337 -10.24 -8.43 -1.35
CA HIS A 337 -9.87 -7.11 -0.85
C HIS A 337 -9.42 -7.12 0.61
N TYR A 338 -9.99 -7.97 1.47
CA TYR A 338 -9.66 -7.99 2.89
C TYR A 338 -8.85 -9.21 3.33
N ASP A 339 -8.39 -10.06 2.40
CA ASP A 339 -7.59 -11.24 2.72
C ASP A 339 -6.35 -10.89 3.54
N LEU A 340 -6.18 -11.58 4.67
CA LEU A 340 -5.07 -11.32 5.59
C LEU A 340 -3.71 -11.57 4.95
N ALA A 341 -3.54 -12.60 4.11
CA ALA A 341 -2.25 -12.90 3.51
C ALA A 341 -1.85 -11.81 2.50
N ARG A 342 -2.80 -11.35 1.67
CA ARG A 342 -2.63 -10.18 0.78
C ARG A 342 -2.26 -8.93 1.57
N VAL A 343 -3.06 -8.57 2.58
CA VAL A 343 -2.82 -7.37 3.39
C VAL A 343 -1.48 -7.44 4.10
N ALA A 344 -1.11 -8.60 4.66
CA ALA A 344 0.19 -8.79 5.30
C ALA A 344 1.34 -8.56 4.29
N ALA A 345 1.27 -9.14 3.09
CA ALA A 345 2.29 -8.90 2.06
C ALA A 345 2.43 -7.41 1.70
N GLU A 346 1.31 -6.67 1.62
CA GLU A 346 1.33 -5.24 1.33
C GLU A 346 1.88 -4.41 2.51
N VAL A 347 1.58 -4.78 3.76
CA VAL A 347 2.21 -4.17 4.94
C VAL A 347 3.72 -4.40 4.93
N LEU A 348 4.17 -5.60 4.55
CA LEU A 348 5.60 -5.90 4.43
C LEU A 348 6.26 -4.98 3.39
N ALA A 349 5.61 -4.75 2.24
CA ALA A 349 6.09 -3.79 1.24
C ALA A 349 6.21 -2.35 1.81
N VAL A 350 5.28 -1.93 2.69
CA VAL A 350 5.39 -0.66 3.42
C VAL A 350 6.62 -0.65 4.34
N TYR A 351 6.90 -1.74 5.06
CA TYR A 351 8.10 -1.83 5.90
C TYR A 351 9.39 -1.75 5.07
N GLN A 352 9.43 -2.47 3.94
CA GLN A 352 10.57 -2.45 3.02
C GLN A 352 10.80 -1.03 2.49
N SER A 353 9.75 -0.35 2.05
CA SER A 353 9.80 1.05 1.60
C SER A 353 10.31 1.98 2.71
N ALA A 354 9.79 1.87 3.93
CA ALA A 354 10.22 2.69 5.06
C ALA A 354 11.70 2.45 5.43
N ARG A 355 12.16 1.20 5.38
CA ARG A 355 13.58 0.85 5.61
C ARG A 355 14.47 1.49 4.56
N MET A 356 14.11 1.36 3.28
CA MET A 356 14.89 1.94 2.20
C MET A 356 14.90 3.47 2.25
N GLN A 357 13.78 4.11 2.59
CA GLN A 357 13.72 5.56 2.79
C GLN A 357 14.66 6.07 3.89
N LYS A 358 14.92 5.26 4.93
CA LYS A 358 15.89 5.56 5.99
C LYS A 358 17.34 5.22 5.62
N ALA A 359 17.54 4.17 4.83
CA ALA A 359 18.85 3.59 4.55
C ALA A 359 19.54 4.24 3.34
N VAL A 360 18.76 4.58 2.32
CA VAL A 360 19.24 5.12 1.04
C VAL A 360 19.42 6.63 1.14
N PRO A 361 20.40 7.23 0.44
CA PRO A 361 20.50 8.68 0.35
C PRO A 361 19.23 9.32 -0.20
N ASP A 362 18.90 10.54 0.27
CA ASP A 362 17.80 11.38 -0.24
C ASP A 362 17.67 11.36 -1.77
N PHE A 363 18.81 11.29 -2.47
CA PHE A 363 18.88 11.24 -3.91
C PHE A 363 19.77 10.07 -4.38
N LEU A 364 19.17 9.16 -5.14
CA LEU A 364 19.84 8.12 -5.93
C LEU A 364 19.89 8.59 -7.39
N PRO A 365 21.09 8.90 -7.96
CA PRO A 365 21.19 9.26 -9.36
C PRO A 365 20.83 8.07 -10.26
N VAL A 366 19.82 8.25 -11.12
CA VAL A 366 19.47 7.31 -12.19
C VAL A 366 19.78 8.00 -13.52
N LEU A 367 20.84 7.57 -14.20
CA LEU A 367 21.34 8.19 -15.43
C LEU A 367 20.86 7.42 -16.64
N MET A 368 20.28 8.12 -17.61
CA MET A 368 19.66 7.56 -18.81
C MET A 368 20.51 7.82 -20.05
N TYR A 369 21.01 6.73 -20.62
CA TYR A 369 21.75 6.66 -21.87
C TYR A 369 20.91 5.93 -22.92
N HIS A 370 21.30 6.02 -24.20
CA HIS A 370 20.69 5.23 -25.28
C HIS A 370 21.78 4.60 -26.15
N LYS A 371 22.42 5.39 -27.02
CA LYS A 371 23.44 4.93 -27.98
C LYS A 371 24.86 5.18 -27.46
N ILE A 372 25.75 4.20 -27.64
CA ILE A 372 27.20 4.29 -27.35
C ILE A 372 28.06 4.02 -28.61
N PRO A 373 27.99 4.90 -29.63
CA PRO A 373 28.65 4.67 -30.91
C PRO A 373 30.16 4.99 -30.84
N ASP A 374 30.94 4.50 -31.79
CA ASP A 374 32.36 4.85 -31.91
C ASP A 374 32.57 6.31 -32.36
N ALA A 375 31.67 6.83 -33.19
CA ALA A 375 31.69 8.21 -33.67
C ALA A 375 30.30 8.87 -33.57
N PRO A 376 30.21 10.22 -33.51
CA PRO A 376 28.93 10.92 -33.43
C PRO A 376 28.01 10.63 -34.64
N PRO A 377 26.80 10.09 -34.43
CA PRO A 377 25.82 9.94 -35.50
C PRO A 377 25.15 11.28 -35.81
N ALA A 378 24.69 11.44 -37.06
CA ALA A 378 23.98 12.63 -37.53
C ALA A 378 22.50 12.65 -37.09
N THR A 379 22.23 12.49 -35.79
CA THR A 379 20.89 12.51 -35.19
C THR A 379 20.59 13.86 -34.55
N LYS A 380 19.35 14.35 -34.69
CA LYS A 380 18.90 15.60 -34.06
C LYS A 380 18.63 15.42 -32.57
N HIS A 381 18.30 14.20 -32.13
CA HIS A 381 17.96 13.91 -30.73
C HIS A 381 19.15 14.05 -29.76
N GLN A 382 20.39 13.94 -30.25
CA GLN A 382 21.63 13.97 -29.45
C GLN A 382 21.65 13.00 -28.24
N THR A 383 20.79 11.99 -28.24
CA THR A 383 20.68 10.93 -27.23
C THR A 383 21.73 9.84 -27.45
N PHE A 384 22.99 10.25 -27.57
CA PHE A 384 24.13 9.34 -27.67
C PHE A 384 25.29 9.86 -26.85
N VAL A 385 26.19 8.97 -26.44
CA VAL A 385 27.50 9.33 -25.87
C VAL A 385 28.54 8.45 -26.56
N THR A 386 29.54 9.02 -27.21
CA THR A 386 30.55 8.20 -27.89
C THR A 386 31.26 7.28 -26.90
N LYS A 387 31.77 6.15 -27.39
CA LYS A 387 32.51 5.16 -26.58
C LYS A 387 33.61 5.79 -25.73
N ASP A 388 34.40 6.69 -26.31
CA ASP A 388 35.49 7.39 -25.61
C ASP A 388 34.97 8.34 -24.51
N HIS A 389 33.88 9.08 -24.79
CA HIS A 389 33.25 9.93 -23.79
C HIS A 389 32.62 9.11 -22.66
N PHE A 390 32.01 7.97 -23.00
CA PHE A 390 31.45 7.07 -21.99
C PHE A 390 32.55 6.45 -21.12
N ALA A 391 33.72 6.11 -21.68
CA ALA A 391 34.88 5.68 -20.90
C ALA A 391 35.31 6.75 -19.88
N ASN A 392 35.29 8.04 -20.26
CA ASN A 392 35.54 9.15 -19.34
C ASN A 392 34.48 9.24 -18.24
N HIS A 393 33.21 8.95 -18.54
CA HIS A 393 32.13 8.88 -17.54
C HIS A 393 32.40 7.76 -16.52
N LEU A 394 32.79 6.56 -16.98
CA LEU A 394 33.13 5.45 -16.09
C LEU A 394 34.34 5.75 -15.21
N ALA A 395 35.39 6.35 -15.77
CA ALA A 395 36.56 6.81 -15.03
C ALA A 395 36.18 7.85 -13.95
N PHE A 396 35.26 8.76 -14.28
CA PHE A 396 34.70 9.72 -13.32
C PHE A 396 33.92 9.04 -12.20
N PHE A 397 33.04 8.07 -12.50
CA PHE A 397 32.30 7.35 -11.48
C PHE A 397 33.24 6.57 -10.55
N LYS A 398 34.25 5.91 -11.12
CA LYS A 398 35.28 5.17 -10.37
C LYS A 398 36.10 6.11 -9.47
N SER A 399 36.55 7.25 -9.97
CA SER A 399 37.36 8.20 -9.19
C SER A 399 36.59 8.77 -7.98
N LEU A 400 35.27 8.96 -8.14
CA LEU A 400 34.38 9.38 -7.07
C LEU A 400 33.83 8.22 -6.23
N ARG A 401 34.25 6.99 -6.48
CA ARG A 401 33.82 5.78 -5.76
C ARG A 401 32.30 5.57 -5.79
N PHE A 402 31.67 5.87 -6.93
CA PHE A 402 30.30 5.43 -7.17
C PHE A 402 30.28 3.92 -7.36
N THR A 403 29.21 3.30 -6.88
CA THR A 403 28.95 1.87 -7.08
C THR A 403 27.64 1.75 -7.86
N PRO A 404 27.70 1.32 -9.13
CA PRO A 404 26.50 1.02 -9.89
C PRO A 404 25.70 -0.11 -9.21
N ILE A 405 24.40 0.11 -9.06
CA ILE A 405 23.42 -0.89 -8.62
C ILE A 405 22.28 -0.93 -9.64
N THR A 406 21.52 -2.02 -9.66
CA THR A 406 20.27 -2.11 -10.42
C THR A 406 19.04 -1.97 -9.50
N PHE A 407 17.84 -1.98 -10.05
CA PHE A 407 16.61 -1.99 -9.25
C PHE A 407 16.37 -3.35 -8.59
N ALA A 408 16.79 -4.44 -9.22
CA ALA A 408 16.83 -5.78 -8.62
C ALA A 408 17.76 -5.81 -7.40
N ASP A 409 18.98 -5.24 -7.50
CA ASP A 409 19.85 -5.05 -6.33
C ASP A 409 19.13 -4.27 -5.21
N TYR A 410 18.47 -3.18 -5.57
CA TYR A 410 17.71 -2.36 -4.63
C TYR A 410 16.60 -3.17 -3.91
N LEU A 411 15.89 -4.03 -4.64
CA LEU A 411 14.86 -4.92 -4.05
C LEU A 411 15.44 -5.94 -3.10
N GLN A 412 16.60 -6.53 -3.41
CA GLN A 412 17.26 -7.48 -2.51
C GLN A 412 17.57 -6.84 -1.15
N PHE A 413 18.04 -5.59 -1.14
CA PHE A 413 18.23 -4.82 0.09
C PHE A 413 16.91 -4.49 0.79
N ALA A 414 15.90 -4.06 0.02
CA ALA A 414 14.58 -3.71 0.55
C ALA A 414 13.94 -4.89 1.27
N ARG A 415 13.94 -6.07 0.62
CA ARG A 415 13.40 -7.35 1.10
C ARG A 415 14.24 -7.95 2.24
N GLY A 416 15.47 -7.47 2.44
CA GLY A 416 16.39 -7.98 3.45
C GLY A 416 17.11 -9.26 3.05
N GLU A 417 17.12 -9.59 1.77
CA GLU A 417 17.92 -10.67 1.17
C GLU A 417 19.42 -10.31 1.22
N ARG A 418 19.73 -9.01 1.19
CA ARG A 418 21.07 -8.46 1.43
C ARG A 418 21.07 -7.51 2.65
N PRO A 419 22.11 -7.54 3.51
CA PRO A 419 22.20 -6.64 4.65
C PRO A 419 22.29 -5.17 4.21
N LEU A 420 21.49 -4.29 4.82
CA LEU A 420 21.54 -2.85 4.53
C LEU A 420 22.91 -2.21 4.83
N ALA A 421 23.74 -2.83 5.67
CA ALA A 421 25.10 -2.40 5.93
C ALA A 421 26.00 -2.46 4.69
N GLU A 422 25.67 -3.31 3.72
CA GLU A 422 26.37 -3.43 2.44
C GLU A 422 25.83 -2.49 1.36
N PHE A 423 24.71 -1.78 1.63
CA PHE A 423 24.16 -0.84 0.67
C PHE A 423 25.20 0.24 0.34
N PRO A 424 25.51 0.51 -0.95
CA PRO A 424 26.62 1.40 -1.28
C PRO A 424 26.42 2.82 -0.73
N ARG A 425 27.52 3.43 -0.29
CA ARG A 425 27.51 4.83 0.20
C ARG A 425 27.25 5.84 -0.90
N ARG A 426 27.70 5.54 -2.13
CA ARG A 426 27.50 6.35 -3.34
C ARG A 426 26.87 5.48 -4.43
N PRO A 427 25.61 5.08 -4.25
CA PRO A 427 24.93 4.27 -5.24
C PRO A 427 24.63 5.14 -6.48
N LEU A 428 24.48 4.47 -7.61
CA LEU A 428 24.19 5.07 -8.91
C LEU A 428 23.47 4.00 -9.74
N VAL A 429 22.46 4.36 -10.52
CA VAL A 429 21.82 3.44 -11.48
C VAL A 429 22.12 3.95 -12.87
N LEU A 430 22.73 3.09 -13.70
CA LEU A 430 22.99 3.37 -15.11
C LEU A 430 21.92 2.64 -15.93
N THR A 431 21.13 3.39 -16.70
CA THR A 431 20.06 2.84 -17.55
C THR A 431 20.33 3.11 -19.02
N PHE A 432 19.99 2.16 -19.87
CA PHE A 432 20.16 2.22 -21.32
C PHE A 432 18.86 1.80 -21.99
N ASP A 433 18.32 2.66 -22.85
CA ASP A 433 17.00 2.45 -23.46
C ASP A 433 17.14 1.93 -24.92
N ASP A 434 16.06 1.38 -25.45
CA ASP A 434 15.83 0.87 -26.81
C ASP A 434 16.58 -0.41 -27.23
N GLY A 435 17.75 -0.69 -26.65
CA GLY A 435 18.52 -1.90 -26.96
C GLY A 435 19.27 -1.84 -28.29
N TYR A 436 19.95 -0.72 -28.56
CA TYR A 436 20.79 -0.53 -29.75
C TYR A 436 21.95 -1.53 -29.82
N LEU A 437 22.36 -1.90 -31.04
CA LEU A 437 23.48 -2.82 -31.28
C LEU A 437 24.80 -2.36 -30.64
N ASP A 438 25.04 -1.04 -30.60
CA ASP A 438 26.22 -0.47 -29.96
C ASP A 438 26.28 -0.69 -28.43
N ASN A 439 25.13 -1.03 -27.81
CA ASN A 439 25.11 -1.43 -26.43
C ASN A 439 25.86 -2.77 -26.25
N TYR A 440 25.69 -3.70 -27.20
CA TYR A 440 26.43 -4.96 -27.17
C TYR A 440 27.88 -4.78 -27.59
N THR A 441 28.16 -4.08 -28.69
CA THR A 441 29.51 -4.03 -29.27
C THR A 441 30.47 -3.11 -28.49
N ASN A 442 29.95 -2.03 -27.89
CA ASN A 442 30.77 -1.01 -27.22
C ASN A 442 30.52 -0.93 -25.71
N LEU A 443 29.26 -0.79 -25.28
CA LEU A 443 28.93 -0.59 -23.87
C LEU A 443 29.27 -1.80 -23.01
N LEU A 444 28.83 -3.00 -23.39
CA LEU A 444 28.98 -4.20 -22.58
C LEU A 444 30.46 -4.53 -22.29
N PRO A 445 31.37 -4.60 -23.29
CA PRO A 445 32.80 -4.84 -23.05
C PRO A 445 33.43 -3.75 -22.19
N LEU A 446 33.05 -2.49 -22.39
CA LEU A 446 33.61 -1.36 -21.64
C LEU A 446 33.16 -1.38 -20.17
N MET A 447 31.89 -1.69 -19.90
CA MET A 447 31.38 -1.85 -18.53
C MET A 447 32.04 -3.03 -17.79
N GLN A 448 32.30 -4.14 -18.49
CA GLN A 448 32.99 -5.30 -17.93
C GLN A 448 34.41 -4.97 -17.45
N GLN A 449 35.15 -4.10 -18.14
CA GLN A 449 36.49 -3.65 -17.71
C GLN A 449 36.46 -2.95 -16.34
N TYR A 450 35.31 -2.36 -15.96
CA TYR A 450 35.12 -1.70 -14.67
C TYR A 450 34.45 -2.62 -13.63
N GLY A 451 34.02 -3.83 -14.02
CA GLY A 451 33.20 -4.69 -13.18
C GLY A 451 31.81 -4.10 -12.91
N TYR A 452 31.31 -3.25 -13.81
CA TYR A 452 30.03 -2.57 -13.67
C TYR A 452 28.93 -3.29 -14.43
N ARG A 453 27.70 -3.11 -13.93
CA ARG A 453 26.45 -3.49 -14.58
C ARG A 453 25.44 -2.35 -14.48
N GLY A 454 24.39 -2.42 -15.30
CA GLY A 454 23.29 -1.46 -15.30
C GLY A 454 21.96 -2.14 -15.59
N VAL A 455 20.99 -1.31 -16.00
CA VAL A 455 19.66 -1.73 -16.44
C VAL A 455 19.55 -1.47 -17.93
N LEU A 456 19.21 -2.50 -18.70
CA LEU A 456 18.96 -2.40 -20.13
C LEU A 456 17.45 -2.53 -20.39
N TYR A 457 16.82 -1.46 -20.86
CA TYR A 457 15.40 -1.42 -21.19
C TYR A 457 15.20 -1.84 -22.65
N LEU A 458 14.49 -2.95 -22.84
CA LEU A 458 14.31 -3.58 -24.15
C LEU A 458 12.85 -3.54 -24.60
N LEU A 459 12.65 -3.47 -25.92
CA LEU A 459 11.36 -3.75 -26.53
C LEU A 459 11.02 -5.24 -26.39
N GLY A 460 9.74 -5.51 -26.11
CA GLY A 460 9.24 -6.89 -26.03
C GLY A 460 8.98 -7.53 -27.38
N ASP A 461 8.88 -6.74 -28.45
CA ASP A 461 8.79 -7.25 -29.81
C ASP A 461 10.20 -7.57 -30.35
N PHE A 462 10.48 -8.86 -30.44
CA PHE A 462 11.73 -9.38 -30.98
C PHE A 462 11.75 -9.41 -32.50
N ASP A 463 10.80 -8.82 -33.23
CA ASP A 463 10.88 -8.64 -34.69
C ASP A 463 11.30 -7.21 -35.08
N VAL A 464 11.26 -6.26 -34.14
CA VAL A 464 11.81 -4.91 -34.35
C VAL A 464 13.33 -4.99 -34.41
N ARG A 465 13.92 -4.54 -35.53
CA ARG A 465 15.37 -4.66 -35.83
C ARG A 465 16.13 -3.34 -35.85
N TYR A 466 15.43 -2.22 -35.85
CA TYR A 466 16.02 -0.88 -35.90
C TYR A 466 15.05 0.14 -35.30
N ASN A 467 15.50 1.38 -35.09
CA ASN A 467 14.70 2.51 -34.58
C ASN A 467 13.62 3.01 -35.56
N GLN A 468 12.66 2.14 -35.90
CA GLN A 468 11.58 2.45 -36.82
C GLN A 468 10.68 3.59 -36.33
N TRP A 469 10.57 3.81 -35.00
CA TRP A 469 9.77 4.89 -34.43
C TRP A 469 10.37 6.27 -34.72
N ASP A 470 11.71 6.42 -34.68
CA ASP A 470 12.40 7.67 -35.02
C ASP A 470 12.22 7.96 -36.51
N LEU A 471 12.44 6.96 -37.37
CA LEU A 471 12.33 7.10 -38.83
C LEU A 471 10.89 7.38 -39.29
N ALA A 472 9.89 6.83 -38.59
CA ALA A 472 8.48 7.12 -38.86
C ALA A 472 8.10 8.55 -38.46
N ALA A 473 8.69 9.08 -37.38
CA ALA A 473 8.47 10.45 -36.93
C ALA A 473 9.22 11.48 -37.78
N ASP A 474 10.47 11.17 -38.15
CA ASP A 474 11.33 12.00 -38.99
C ASP A 474 12.22 11.10 -39.88
N PRO A 475 11.92 11.00 -41.20
CA PRO A 475 12.71 10.20 -42.14
C PRO A 475 14.18 10.66 -42.31
N THR A 476 14.56 11.82 -41.77
CA THR A 476 15.94 12.31 -41.79
C THR A 476 16.81 11.77 -40.66
N GLU A 477 16.21 11.10 -39.66
CA GLU A 477 16.98 10.43 -38.61
C GLU A 477 17.77 9.23 -39.16
N PRO A 478 18.99 8.97 -38.67
CA PRO A 478 19.76 7.83 -39.11
C PRO A 478 19.17 6.53 -38.56
N ARG A 479 19.11 5.51 -39.43
CA ARG A 479 18.83 4.14 -39.00
C ARG A 479 19.92 3.67 -38.03
N ALA A 480 19.50 3.13 -36.89
CA ALA A 480 20.34 2.45 -35.92
C ALA A 480 19.75 1.06 -35.64
N ASP A 481 20.57 0.02 -35.84
CA ASP A 481 20.13 -1.35 -35.63
C ASP A 481 20.01 -1.67 -34.13
N LEU A 482 19.06 -2.53 -33.80
CA LEU A 482 18.84 -3.07 -32.46
C LEU A 482 19.49 -4.44 -32.32
N MET A 483 19.77 -4.81 -31.08
CA MET A 483 20.33 -6.13 -30.75
C MET A 483 19.39 -7.27 -31.15
N ASP A 484 19.97 -8.38 -31.60
CA ASP A 484 19.27 -9.65 -31.74
C ASP A 484 19.07 -10.36 -30.38
N GLU A 485 18.40 -11.51 -30.40
CA GLU A 485 18.14 -12.28 -29.18
C GLU A 485 19.43 -12.76 -28.49
N ALA A 486 20.41 -13.26 -29.24
CA ALA A 486 21.64 -13.80 -28.68
C ALA A 486 22.45 -12.70 -27.96
N GLN A 487 22.49 -11.51 -28.56
CA GLN A 487 23.13 -10.32 -27.99
C GLN A 487 22.39 -9.85 -26.73
N LYS A 488 21.06 -9.84 -26.73
CA LYS A 488 20.25 -9.54 -25.52
C LYS A 488 20.52 -10.55 -24.40
N ARG A 489 20.61 -11.85 -24.71
CA ARG A 489 20.95 -12.90 -23.72
C ARG A 489 22.35 -12.75 -23.13
N ALA A 490 23.29 -12.17 -23.88
CA ALA A 490 24.64 -11.91 -23.36
C ALA A 490 24.64 -10.93 -22.17
N PHE A 491 23.71 -9.96 -22.14
CA PHE A 491 23.53 -9.07 -20.99
C PHE A 491 23.03 -9.81 -19.75
N VAL A 492 22.07 -10.72 -19.92
CA VAL A 492 21.58 -11.57 -18.83
C VAL A 492 22.71 -12.43 -18.27
N ALA A 493 23.48 -13.08 -19.14
CA ALA A 493 24.65 -13.88 -18.75
C ALA A 493 25.74 -13.06 -18.04
N ALA A 494 25.87 -11.77 -18.39
CA ALA A 494 26.77 -10.82 -17.73
C ALA A 494 26.20 -10.24 -16.43
N GLY A 495 25.01 -10.66 -15.99
CA GLY A 495 24.39 -10.27 -14.72
C GLY A 495 23.78 -8.86 -14.73
N TRP A 496 23.41 -8.33 -15.90
CA TRP A 496 22.66 -7.09 -16.03
C TRP A 496 21.18 -7.30 -15.69
N GLU A 497 20.53 -6.24 -15.23
CA GLU A 497 19.08 -6.21 -15.16
C GLU A 497 18.49 -5.90 -16.53
N ILE A 498 17.48 -6.66 -16.92
CA ILE A 498 16.64 -6.34 -18.09
C ILE A 498 15.35 -5.69 -17.59
N GLY A 499 15.03 -4.54 -18.16
CA GLY A 499 13.77 -3.83 -17.97
C GLY A 499 12.92 -3.84 -19.24
N ALA A 500 11.63 -3.59 -19.11
CA ALA A 500 10.71 -3.49 -20.26
C ALA A 500 10.57 -2.05 -20.75
N HIS A 501 10.48 -1.87 -22.08
CA HIS A 501 10.27 -0.58 -22.73
C HIS A 501 9.11 -0.62 -23.72
N THR A 502 7.96 -1.18 -23.30
CA THR A 502 6.79 -1.54 -24.14
C THR A 502 7.06 -2.65 -25.16
N LEU A 503 6.04 -3.07 -25.89
CA LEU A 503 6.17 -4.10 -26.91
C LEU A 503 6.79 -3.46 -28.16
N SER A 504 6.26 -2.32 -28.61
CA SER A 504 6.56 -1.72 -29.92
C SER A 504 7.00 -0.25 -29.91
N HIS A 505 7.28 0.32 -28.73
CA HIS A 505 7.69 1.73 -28.52
C HIS A 505 6.62 2.83 -28.83
N PRO A 506 5.31 2.64 -28.57
CA PRO A 506 4.34 3.70 -28.79
C PRO A 506 4.36 4.77 -27.68
N HIS A 507 3.84 5.96 -27.99
CA HIS A 507 3.44 6.93 -26.97
C HIS A 507 2.22 6.40 -26.21
N LEU A 508 2.42 5.80 -25.04
CA LEU A 508 1.35 5.14 -24.25
C LEU A 508 0.20 6.09 -23.90
N THR A 509 0.49 7.38 -23.68
CA THR A 509 -0.51 8.42 -23.37
C THR A 509 -1.41 8.76 -24.55
N ALA A 510 -1.03 8.38 -25.78
CA ALA A 510 -1.83 8.56 -26.98
C ALA A 510 -2.71 7.34 -27.31
N LEU A 511 -2.58 6.24 -26.56
CA LEU A 511 -3.36 5.02 -26.77
C LEU A 511 -4.55 4.94 -25.81
N PRO A 512 -5.66 4.28 -26.21
CA PRO A 512 -6.68 3.85 -25.27
C PRO A 512 -6.06 2.96 -24.17
N LEU A 513 -6.49 3.12 -22.92
CA LEU A 513 -5.92 2.41 -21.76
C LEU A 513 -5.83 0.88 -21.94
N PRO A 514 -6.82 0.16 -22.53
CA PRO A 514 -6.69 -1.27 -22.79
C PRO A 514 -5.52 -1.62 -23.74
N ALA A 515 -5.29 -0.80 -24.77
CA ALA A 515 -4.19 -1.00 -25.72
C ALA A 515 -2.83 -0.70 -25.05
N ALA A 516 -2.75 0.38 -24.28
CA ALA A 516 -1.55 0.70 -23.49
C ALA A 516 -1.23 -0.40 -22.46
N THR A 517 -2.26 -0.96 -21.80
CA THR A 517 -2.11 -2.07 -20.86
C THR A 517 -1.59 -3.33 -21.57
N ALA A 518 -2.09 -3.63 -22.77
CA ALA A 518 -1.61 -4.76 -23.56
C ALA A 518 -0.14 -4.60 -23.99
N GLU A 519 0.28 -3.38 -24.38
CA GLU A 519 1.69 -3.05 -24.67
C GLU A 519 2.60 -3.33 -23.46
N ILE A 520 2.18 -2.91 -22.27
CA ILE A 520 2.92 -3.10 -21.01
C ILE A 520 3.02 -4.60 -20.65
N GLN A 521 1.88 -5.30 -20.63
CA GLN A 521 1.81 -6.70 -20.17
C GLN A 521 2.50 -7.66 -21.14
N ARG A 522 2.27 -7.51 -22.45
CA ARG A 522 2.88 -8.38 -23.47
C ARG A 522 4.38 -8.17 -23.55
N SER A 523 4.86 -6.94 -23.34
CA SER A 523 6.29 -6.65 -23.26
C SER A 523 6.98 -7.45 -22.16
N LYS A 524 6.44 -7.38 -20.93
CA LYS A 524 6.93 -8.15 -19.79
C LYS A 524 6.94 -9.65 -20.09
N ALA A 525 5.79 -10.18 -20.51
CA ALA A 525 5.63 -11.61 -20.76
C ALA A 525 6.58 -12.13 -21.84
N SER A 526 6.76 -11.39 -22.94
CA SER A 526 7.68 -11.73 -24.02
C SER A 526 9.13 -11.76 -23.53
N LEU A 527 9.57 -10.70 -22.84
CA LEU A 527 10.93 -10.60 -22.31
C LEU A 527 11.23 -11.70 -21.29
N GLU A 528 10.33 -11.96 -20.34
CA GLU A 528 10.49 -13.02 -19.33
C GLU A 528 10.54 -14.42 -19.99
N THR A 529 9.68 -14.66 -20.99
CA THR A 529 9.63 -15.93 -21.71
C THR A 529 10.88 -16.17 -22.53
N VAL A 530 11.32 -15.18 -23.31
CA VAL A 530 12.48 -15.33 -24.18
C VAL A 530 13.75 -15.33 -23.34
N LEU A 531 13.98 -14.33 -22.49
CA LEU A 531 15.26 -14.14 -21.81
C LEU A 531 15.42 -14.95 -20.51
N HIS A 532 14.36 -15.58 -20.02
CA HIS A 532 14.37 -16.40 -18.79
C HIS A 532 14.90 -15.66 -17.56
N THR A 533 14.53 -14.38 -17.43
CA THR A 533 14.85 -13.53 -16.28
C THR A 533 13.62 -12.77 -15.85
N GLU A 534 13.48 -12.51 -14.55
CA GLU A 534 12.42 -11.65 -14.02
C GLU A 534 12.61 -10.20 -14.49
N ILE A 535 11.54 -9.55 -14.92
CA ILE A 535 11.57 -8.15 -15.35
C ILE A 535 10.89 -7.28 -14.30
N VAL A 536 11.68 -6.59 -13.47
CA VAL A 536 11.19 -5.85 -12.30
C VAL A 536 10.97 -4.35 -12.55
N SER A 537 11.50 -3.80 -13.63
CA SER A 537 11.45 -2.37 -13.95
C SER A 537 10.89 -2.10 -15.36
N PHE A 538 10.21 -0.97 -15.50
CA PHE A 538 9.58 -0.52 -16.74
C PHE A 538 9.98 0.92 -17.05
N ALA A 539 10.43 1.20 -18.27
CA ALA A 539 10.68 2.55 -18.76
C ALA A 539 9.52 3.02 -19.64
N TYR A 540 8.92 4.17 -19.32
CA TYR A 540 7.89 4.78 -20.16
C TYR A 540 8.54 5.37 -21.42
N PRO A 541 8.15 4.97 -22.65
CA PRO A 541 8.63 5.62 -23.87
C PRO A 541 8.43 7.13 -23.80
N TYR A 542 9.45 7.87 -24.23
CA TYR A 542 9.49 9.34 -24.18
C TYR A 542 9.40 9.96 -22.77
N GLY A 543 9.26 9.14 -21.71
CA GLY A 543 9.04 9.56 -20.34
C GLY A 543 7.62 10.02 -20.02
N ASP A 544 6.67 9.84 -20.95
CA ASP A 544 5.28 10.27 -20.80
C ASP A 544 4.45 9.23 -20.02
N LEU A 545 3.70 9.70 -19.02
CA LEU A 545 2.85 8.85 -18.19
C LEU A 545 1.68 9.61 -17.56
N ASN A 546 0.71 8.86 -17.04
CA ASN A 546 -0.36 9.33 -16.19
C ASN A 546 -0.63 8.29 -15.07
N ASP A 547 -1.56 8.57 -14.15
CA ASP A 547 -1.82 7.67 -13.04
C ASP A 547 -2.45 6.33 -13.47
N ASP A 548 -3.23 6.30 -14.56
CA ASP A 548 -3.78 5.04 -15.12
C ASP A 548 -2.66 4.14 -15.64
N LEU A 549 -1.65 4.71 -16.33
CA LEU A 549 -0.50 3.97 -16.80
C LEU A 549 0.37 3.45 -15.65
N LYS A 550 0.55 4.24 -14.58
CA LYS A 550 1.21 3.76 -13.36
C LYS A 550 0.46 2.58 -12.75
N ALA A 551 -0.87 2.66 -12.68
CA ALA A 551 -1.68 1.55 -12.20
C ALA A 551 -1.55 0.30 -13.10
N ALA A 552 -1.51 0.46 -14.43
CA ALA A 552 -1.29 -0.63 -15.37
C ALA A 552 0.10 -1.27 -15.23
N VAL A 553 1.16 -0.47 -15.07
CA VAL A 553 2.54 -0.95 -14.80
C VAL A 553 2.59 -1.72 -13.48
N HIS A 554 1.99 -1.20 -12.41
CA HIS A 554 1.90 -1.91 -11.14
C HIS A 554 1.14 -3.24 -11.26
N ALA A 555 -0.02 -3.22 -11.94
CA ALA A 555 -0.86 -4.39 -12.15
C ALA A 555 -0.19 -5.46 -13.02
N ALA A 556 0.72 -5.08 -13.92
CA ALA A 556 1.54 -6.00 -14.70
C ALA A 556 2.69 -6.63 -13.87
N GLY A 557 2.86 -6.25 -12.60
CA GLY A 557 3.85 -6.84 -11.70
C GLY A 557 5.24 -6.22 -11.81
N PHE A 558 5.35 -4.97 -12.26
CA PHE A 558 6.60 -4.21 -12.16
C PHE A 558 6.73 -3.55 -10.79
N ALA A 559 7.92 -3.62 -10.20
CA ALA A 559 8.24 -2.96 -8.94
C ALA A 559 8.63 -1.49 -9.13
N PHE A 560 9.14 -1.14 -10.33
CA PHE A 560 9.54 0.22 -10.67
C PHE A 560 9.04 0.65 -12.04
N GLY A 561 8.63 1.90 -12.13
CA GLY A 561 8.37 2.63 -13.37
C GLY A 561 9.31 3.84 -13.43
N VAL A 562 10.12 3.96 -14.47
CA VAL A 562 11.11 5.03 -14.61
C VAL A 562 10.66 6.05 -15.64
N ALA A 563 10.67 7.32 -15.24
CA ALA A 563 10.19 8.45 -16.03
C ALA A 563 11.32 9.41 -16.38
N THR A 564 11.11 10.23 -17.40
CA THR A 564 12.07 11.27 -17.80
C THR A 564 11.74 12.57 -17.08
N ASP A 565 12.71 13.15 -16.37
CA ASP A 565 12.64 14.48 -15.76
C ASP A 565 11.55 14.72 -14.68
N THR A 566 10.70 13.74 -14.38
CA THR A 566 9.62 13.80 -13.39
C THR A 566 9.81 12.76 -12.28
N GLY A 567 9.00 12.81 -11.21
CA GLY A 567 9.12 11.88 -10.07
C GLY A 567 9.40 12.51 -8.72
N GLY A 568 9.58 11.66 -7.70
CA GLY A 568 9.83 12.06 -6.31
C GLY A 568 11.17 12.77 -6.05
N LEU A 569 11.38 13.23 -4.81
CA LEU A 569 12.72 13.63 -4.37
C LEU A 569 13.55 12.39 -4.03
N HIS A 570 12.92 11.45 -3.32
CA HIS A 570 13.44 10.14 -2.99
C HIS A 570 12.77 9.08 -3.88
N LEU A 571 13.47 7.97 -4.16
CA LEU A 571 12.95 6.88 -5.00
C LEU A 571 11.68 6.24 -4.41
N GLU A 572 11.61 6.14 -3.07
CA GLU A 572 10.44 5.63 -2.32
C GLU A 572 9.25 6.60 -2.21
N ASP A 573 9.36 7.82 -2.76
CA ASP A 573 8.22 8.74 -2.83
C ASP A 573 7.19 8.25 -3.87
N ASP A 574 7.68 7.69 -4.98
CA ASP A 574 6.86 7.10 -6.04
C ASP A 574 7.72 6.13 -6.88
N ARG A 575 7.65 4.83 -6.57
CA ARG A 575 8.42 3.80 -7.29
C ARG A 575 7.99 3.64 -8.74
N LEU A 576 6.80 4.08 -9.11
CA LEU A 576 6.26 3.97 -10.47
C LEU A 576 6.50 5.22 -11.30
N GLN A 577 7.16 6.22 -10.72
CA GLN A 577 7.61 7.43 -11.39
C GLN A 577 9.00 7.84 -10.86
N VAL A 578 9.99 6.97 -11.05
CA VAL A 578 11.38 7.23 -10.65
C VAL A 578 12.00 8.27 -11.60
N PHE A 579 12.62 9.30 -11.02
CA PHE A 579 13.29 10.35 -11.77
C PHE A 579 14.58 9.85 -12.43
N ARG A 580 14.62 9.88 -13.77
CA ARG A 580 15.84 9.69 -14.56
C ARG A 580 16.40 11.02 -15.07
N ILE A 581 17.72 11.04 -15.17
CA ILE A 581 18.50 12.16 -15.70
C ILE A 581 18.98 11.81 -17.09
N ASN A 582 18.49 12.55 -18.09
CA ASN A 582 18.98 12.48 -19.46
C ASN A 582 20.50 12.70 -19.52
N VAL A 583 21.23 11.86 -20.24
CA VAL A 583 22.64 12.08 -20.59
C VAL A 583 22.75 12.27 -22.11
N PHE A 584 23.15 13.47 -22.52
CA PHE A 584 23.33 13.84 -23.92
C PHE A 584 24.80 13.79 -24.35
N SER A 585 25.05 13.97 -25.65
CA SER A 585 26.39 13.90 -26.26
C SER A 585 27.41 14.90 -25.73
N HIS A 586 26.95 16.05 -25.24
CA HIS A 586 27.78 17.15 -24.75
C HIS A 586 28.03 17.13 -23.23
N GLU A 587 27.64 16.04 -22.56
CA GLU A 587 27.85 15.91 -21.12
C GLU A 587 29.36 15.80 -20.80
N THR A 588 29.78 16.52 -19.77
CA THR A 588 31.17 16.61 -19.30
C THR A 588 31.28 16.06 -17.88
N THR A 589 32.50 15.85 -17.38
CA THR A 589 32.71 15.49 -15.97
C THR A 589 32.14 16.53 -15.00
N ALA A 590 32.15 17.82 -15.36
CA ALA A 590 31.54 18.89 -14.57
C ALA A 590 30.00 18.79 -14.53
N SER A 591 29.36 18.48 -15.67
CA SER A 591 27.91 18.28 -15.70
C SER A 591 27.50 16.99 -14.98
N LEU A 592 28.30 15.91 -15.07
CA LEU A 592 28.10 14.69 -14.29
C LEU A 592 28.27 14.91 -12.78
N PHE A 593 29.25 15.71 -12.35
CA PHE A 593 29.38 16.09 -10.95
C PHE A 593 28.12 16.79 -10.45
N LYS A 594 27.58 17.74 -11.22
CA LYS A 594 26.32 18.38 -10.92
C LYS A 594 25.16 17.38 -10.85
N LYS A 595 25.02 16.51 -11.85
CA LYS A 595 23.91 15.55 -11.97
C LYS A 595 23.92 14.42 -10.94
N THR A 596 25.08 14.10 -10.39
CA THR A 596 25.24 13.06 -9.37
C THR A 596 25.35 13.60 -7.94
N ALA A 597 25.31 14.92 -7.77
CA ALA A 597 25.35 15.55 -6.45
C ALA A 597 24.01 15.39 -5.70
N SER A 598 24.06 15.20 -4.38
CA SER A 598 22.88 15.00 -3.53
C SER A 598 21.87 16.16 -3.57
N TRP A 599 22.33 17.38 -3.88
CA TRP A 599 21.48 18.57 -4.01
C TRP A 599 20.79 18.68 -5.37
N TYR A 600 21.21 17.91 -6.38
CA TYR A 600 20.77 18.06 -7.77
C TYR A 600 19.26 17.96 -7.92
N ARG A 601 18.64 16.94 -7.31
CA ARG A 601 17.19 16.72 -7.43
C ARG A 601 16.38 17.88 -6.85
N LYS A 602 16.78 18.41 -5.70
CA LYS A 602 16.13 19.59 -5.08
C LYS A 602 16.30 20.83 -5.96
N TYR A 603 17.49 21.04 -6.51
CA TYR A 603 17.74 22.11 -7.49
C TYR A 603 16.89 21.96 -8.76
N TYR A 604 16.85 20.77 -9.35
CA TYR A 604 16.12 20.48 -10.58
C TYR A 604 14.61 20.72 -10.41
N ARG A 605 14.05 20.24 -9.29
CA ARG A 605 12.64 20.46 -8.94
C ARG A 605 12.31 21.95 -8.85
N ARG A 606 13.13 22.74 -8.12
CA ARG A 606 12.97 24.20 -8.02
C ARG A 606 13.06 24.88 -9.39
N LYS A 607 14.01 24.48 -10.24
CA LYS A 607 14.19 25.05 -11.59
C LYS A 607 12.95 24.85 -12.47
N ARG A 608 12.21 23.75 -12.31
CA ARG A 608 11.01 23.41 -13.09
C ARG A 608 9.71 23.99 -12.50
N GLY A 609 9.78 24.81 -11.44
CA GLY A 609 8.60 25.43 -10.82
C GLY A 609 7.64 24.43 -10.14
N LYS A 610 8.17 23.29 -9.66
CA LYS A 610 7.40 22.21 -8.99
C LYS A 610 7.71 22.08 -7.50
#